data_AF-A0A498PXT4-F1
#
_entry.id   AF-A0A498PXT4-F1
#
_cell.length_a   1.000
_cell.length_b   1.000
_cell.length_c   1.000
_cell.angle_alpha   90.00
_cell.angle_beta   90.00
_cell.angle_gamma   90.00
#
_symmetry.space_group_name_H-M   'P 1'
#
loop_
_entity.id
_entity.type
_entity.pdbx_description
1 polymer ?
#
loop_
_entity_poly.entity_id
_entity_poly.type
_entity_poly.pdbx_seq_one_letter_code
_entity_poly.pdbx_strand_id
1 'polypeptide(L)'
;MTNGSTFTGVLNTDKGDGLFTVDVGAARVVIEMTDSPRDKWSEYFDEAERNRHAAASLGLVRTPTQNGGRSIRVLGPRRIVLAFDPESDNPELLQTAVMMLRASALAATARKGAHQTATAEEKITEAMAQLEKIDEVKKGGGFDPKTGDEDRKLLHWDQFRHPAIAV
;
A
#
# COMPACT_ATOMS: atom_id res chain seq x y z
N MET A 1 -10.68 -13.03 -25.56
CA MET A 1 -12.13 -12.73 -25.50
C MET A 1 -12.41 -12.01 -24.18
N THR A 2 -13.29 -11.03 -24.26
CA THR A 2 -13.49 -9.86 -23.38
C THR A 2 -13.84 -10.15 -21.93
N ASN A 3 -13.16 -9.47 -20.98
CA ASN A 3 -13.72 -9.13 -19.68
C ASN A 3 -13.53 -7.62 -19.43
N GLY A 4 -14.20 -6.80 -20.24
CA GLY A 4 -14.52 -5.43 -19.87
C GLY A 4 -15.86 -5.47 -19.14
N SER A 5 -15.85 -5.58 -17.82
CA SER A 5 -17.06 -5.40 -17.03
C SER A 5 -17.44 -3.92 -17.10
N THR A 6 -18.51 -3.60 -17.83
CA THR A 6 -19.15 -2.29 -17.77
C THR A 6 -19.85 -2.17 -16.42
N PHE A 7 -19.34 -1.31 -15.55
CA PHE A 7 -20.04 -0.92 -14.33
C PHE A 7 -20.85 0.35 -14.63
N THR A 8 -22.16 0.20 -14.78
CA THR A 8 -23.10 1.33 -14.79
C THR A 8 -23.70 1.40 -13.39
N GLY A 9 -23.16 2.27 -12.55
CA GLY A 9 -23.69 2.53 -11.21
C GLY A 9 -24.19 3.97 -11.11
N VAL A 10 -25.39 4.17 -10.59
CA VAL A 10 -25.87 5.49 -10.15
C VAL A 10 -25.25 5.75 -8.78
N LEU A 11 -24.34 6.72 -8.70
CA LEU A 11 -23.80 7.19 -7.42
C LEU A 11 -24.86 8.07 -6.75
N ASN A 12 -25.65 7.48 -5.86
CA ASN A 12 -26.66 8.18 -5.08
C ASN A 12 -26.15 8.41 -3.66
N THR A 13 -25.19 9.33 -3.52
CA THR A 13 -24.79 9.89 -2.23
C THR A 13 -24.96 11.39 -2.32
N ASP A 14 -25.30 12.07 -1.22
CA ASP A 14 -25.52 13.52 -1.18
C ASP A 14 -24.30 14.36 -1.65
N LYS A 15 -23.17 13.71 -1.95
CA LYS A 15 -21.95 14.30 -2.55
C LYS A 15 -21.52 13.70 -3.90
N GLY A 16 -22.10 12.58 -4.36
CA GLY A 16 -21.78 11.98 -5.66
C GLY A 16 -20.40 11.29 -5.74
N ASP A 17 -19.84 10.86 -4.61
CA ASP A 17 -18.50 10.23 -4.56
C ASP A 17 -18.57 8.74 -4.94
N GLY A 18 -17.55 8.24 -5.66
CA GLY A 18 -17.42 6.84 -6.07
C GLY A 18 -15.97 6.33 -6.00
N LEU A 19 -15.80 5.04 -5.78
CA LEU A 19 -14.48 4.37 -5.81
C LEU A 19 -14.49 3.27 -6.87
N PHE A 20 -13.64 3.40 -7.88
CA PHE A 20 -13.45 2.38 -8.90
C PHE A 20 -12.22 1.53 -8.56
N THR A 21 -12.43 0.25 -8.25
CA THR A 21 -11.36 -0.68 -7.87
C THR A 21 -11.16 -1.73 -8.95
N VAL A 22 -9.90 -1.97 -9.33
CA VAL A 22 -9.51 -3.03 -10.26
C VAL A 22 -8.42 -3.88 -9.62
N ASP A 23 -8.49 -5.20 -9.85
CA ASP A 23 -7.51 -6.21 -9.41
C ASP A 23 -7.29 -6.22 -7.89
N VAL A 24 -8.30 -6.71 -7.17
CA VAL A 24 -8.28 -6.95 -5.70
C VAL A 24 -7.64 -5.81 -4.88
N GLY A 25 -7.80 -4.56 -5.33
CA GLY A 25 -7.35 -3.36 -4.62
C GLY A 25 -6.06 -2.70 -5.10
N ALA A 26 -5.36 -3.23 -6.11
CA ALA A 26 -4.06 -2.72 -6.56
C ALA A 26 -4.15 -1.41 -7.37
N ALA A 27 -5.20 -1.21 -8.16
CA ALA A 27 -5.43 0.01 -8.92
C ALA A 27 -6.79 0.60 -8.56
N ARG A 28 -6.79 1.46 -7.53
CA ARG A 28 -7.94 2.21 -7.07
C ARG A 28 -7.95 3.60 -7.68
N VAL A 29 -9.04 3.99 -8.30
CA VAL A 29 -9.31 5.33 -8.81
C VAL A 29 -10.47 5.92 -8.02
N VAL A 30 -10.24 7.02 -7.30
CA VAL A 30 -11.33 7.73 -6.64
C VAL A 30 -11.99 8.69 -7.63
N ILE A 31 -13.30 8.73 -7.62
CA ILE A 31 -14.13 9.63 -8.41
C ILE A 31 -14.87 10.51 -7.43
N GLU A 32 -14.67 11.81 -7.54
CA GLU A 32 -15.26 12.82 -6.67
C GLU A 32 -16.09 13.75 -7.54
N MET A 33 -17.36 13.99 -7.18
CA MET A 33 -18.25 14.85 -7.97
C MET A 33 -18.67 16.06 -7.17
N THR A 34 -18.88 17.19 -7.84
CA THR A 34 -19.52 18.36 -7.22
C THR A 34 -20.27 19.19 -8.24
N ASP A 35 -21.41 19.71 -7.83
CA ASP A 35 -22.21 20.69 -8.57
C ASP A 35 -21.85 22.14 -8.19
N SER A 36 -20.83 22.32 -7.35
CA SER A 36 -20.38 23.61 -6.87
C SER A 36 -19.00 23.95 -7.44
N PRO A 37 -18.69 25.23 -7.73
CA PRO A 37 -17.33 25.63 -8.07
C PRO A 37 -16.36 25.19 -6.99
N ARG A 38 -15.26 24.55 -7.39
CA ARG A 38 -14.22 24.09 -6.47
C ARG A 38 -12.84 24.39 -7.04
N ASP A 39 -12.07 25.14 -6.27
CA ASP A 39 -10.73 25.61 -6.61
C ASP A 39 -9.63 24.70 -6.01
N LYS A 40 -9.88 24.15 -4.82
CA LYS A 40 -8.93 23.32 -4.05
C LYS A 40 -9.01 21.82 -4.31
N TRP A 41 -9.02 21.42 -5.58
CA TRP A 41 -9.06 20.01 -5.96
C TRP A 41 -7.85 19.20 -5.46
N SER A 42 -6.66 19.80 -5.42
CA SER A 42 -5.44 19.09 -4.98
C SER A 42 -5.53 18.63 -3.52
N GLU A 43 -5.93 19.52 -2.61
CA GLU A 43 -6.11 19.19 -1.18
C GLU A 43 -7.19 18.12 -1.00
N TYR A 44 -8.28 18.24 -1.77
CA TYR A 44 -9.38 17.29 -1.72
C TYR A 44 -8.96 15.90 -2.23
N PHE A 45 -8.19 15.83 -3.32
CA PHE A 45 -7.62 14.58 -3.80
C PHE A 45 -6.59 14.00 -2.84
N ASP A 46 -5.75 14.82 -2.20
CA ASP A 46 -4.82 14.32 -1.19
C ASP A 46 -5.54 13.58 -0.06
N GLU A 47 -6.67 14.13 0.40
CA GLU A 47 -7.51 13.49 1.42
C GLU A 47 -8.19 12.22 0.88
N ALA A 48 -8.86 12.32 -0.27
CA ALA A 48 -9.60 11.22 -0.87
C ALA A 48 -8.69 10.02 -1.21
N GLU A 49 -7.49 10.27 -1.73
CA GLU A 49 -6.50 9.25 -2.06
C GLU A 49 -5.97 8.54 -0.83
N ARG A 50 -5.68 9.29 0.25
CA ARG A 50 -5.26 8.69 1.53
C ARG A 50 -6.35 7.81 2.13
N ASN A 51 -7.57 8.33 2.23
CA ASN A 51 -8.69 7.64 2.89
C ASN A 51 -9.09 6.36 2.16
N ARG A 52 -8.92 6.32 0.83
CA ARG A 52 -9.34 5.19 -0.01
C ARG A 52 -8.19 4.35 -0.56
N HIS A 53 -6.95 4.69 -0.20
CA HIS A 53 -5.73 4.12 -0.77
C HIS A 53 -5.73 4.15 -2.31
N ALA A 54 -6.19 5.28 -2.89
CA ALA A 54 -6.29 5.43 -4.33
C ALA A 54 -4.93 5.78 -4.96
N ALA A 55 -4.67 5.23 -6.14
CA ALA A 55 -3.47 5.52 -6.92
C ALA A 55 -3.70 6.65 -7.94
N ALA A 56 -4.96 7.03 -8.18
CA ALA A 56 -5.39 8.06 -9.12
C ALA A 56 -6.71 8.69 -8.66
N SER A 57 -6.98 9.90 -9.16
CA SER A 57 -8.21 10.65 -8.84
C SER A 57 -8.82 11.31 -10.07
N LEU A 58 -10.15 11.26 -10.14
CA LEU A 58 -10.98 12.00 -11.09
C LEU A 58 -11.92 12.92 -10.31
N GLY A 59 -11.88 14.21 -10.64
CA GLY A 59 -12.86 15.20 -10.20
C GLY A 59 -13.87 15.44 -11.32
N LEU A 60 -15.15 15.50 -10.98
CA LEU A 60 -16.23 15.79 -11.90
C LEU A 60 -16.96 17.05 -11.46
N VAL A 61 -17.14 17.97 -12.41
CA VAL A 61 -18.05 19.12 -12.28
C VAL A 61 -18.99 19.16 -13.46
N ARG A 62 -20.14 19.83 -13.34
CA ARG A 62 -21.13 19.89 -14.43
C ARG A 62 -20.71 20.78 -15.59
N THR A 63 -19.93 21.82 -15.34
CA THR A 63 -19.63 22.85 -16.35
C THR A 63 -18.16 23.26 -16.39
N PRO A 64 -17.66 23.70 -17.56
CA PRO A 64 -16.30 24.25 -17.66
C PRO A 64 -16.05 25.42 -16.71
N THR A 65 -17.06 26.26 -16.47
CA THR A 65 -16.99 27.40 -15.55
C THR A 65 -16.61 26.97 -14.12
N GLN A 66 -17.22 25.89 -13.63
CA GLN A 66 -16.88 25.30 -12.32
C GLN A 66 -15.47 24.70 -12.29
N ASN A 67 -14.89 24.40 -13.45
CA ASN A 67 -13.54 23.88 -13.62
C ASN A 67 -12.52 24.97 -14.04
N GLY A 68 -12.77 26.24 -13.73
CA GLY A 68 -11.86 27.34 -14.10
C GLY A 68 -11.85 27.65 -15.60
N GLY A 69 -13.00 27.49 -16.25
CA GLY A 69 -13.20 27.77 -17.67
C GLY A 69 -12.68 26.68 -18.62
N ARG A 70 -12.38 25.47 -18.12
CA ARG A 70 -11.75 24.40 -18.91
C ARG A 70 -12.57 23.12 -18.87
N SER A 71 -12.66 22.42 -20.00
CA SER A 71 -13.33 21.12 -20.06
C SER A 71 -12.53 20.05 -19.32
N ILE A 72 -11.19 20.07 -19.44
CA ILE A 72 -10.28 19.12 -18.77
C ILE A 72 -9.14 19.89 -18.12
N ARG A 73 -8.82 19.55 -16.87
CA ARG A 73 -7.63 20.01 -16.14
C ARG A 73 -6.83 18.82 -15.65
N VAL A 74 -5.54 18.81 -15.94
CA VAL A 74 -4.59 17.84 -15.40
C VAL A 74 -3.89 18.51 -14.23
N LEU A 75 -4.10 18.00 -13.02
CA LEU A 75 -3.51 18.53 -11.78
C LEU A 75 -2.27 17.76 -11.33
N GLY A 76 -2.00 16.62 -11.99
CA GLY A 76 -0.84 15.80 -11.74
C GLY A 76 -0.85 14.54 -12.61
N PRO A 77 0.15 13.66 -12.47
CA PRO A 77 0.35 12.50 -13.35
C PRO A 77 -0.83 11.53 -13.40
N ARG A 78 -1.68 11.52 -12.37
CA ARG A 78 -2.85 10.65 -12.22
C ARG A 78 -4.04 11.38 -11.59
N ARG A 79 -4.11 12.70 -11.77
CA ARG A 79 -5.16 13.57 -11.22
C ARG A 79 -5.75 14.42 -12.32
N ILE A 80 -7.03 14.20 -12.62
CA ILE A 80 -7.78 14.92 -13.66
C ILE A 80 -9.03 15.51 -13.06
N VAL A 81 -9.42 16.70 -13.49
CA VAL A 81 -10.74 17.27 -13.27
C VAL A 81 -11.41 17.48 -14.62
N LEU A 82 -12.57 16.87 -14.80
CA LEU A 82 -13.37 16.90 -16.03
C LEU A 82 -14.67 17.65 -15.75
N ALA A 83 -15.00 18.60 -16.64
CA ALA A 83 -16.35 19.11 -16.77
C ALA A 83 -17.15 18.13 -17.64
N PHE A 84 -18.25 17.63 -17.10
CA PHE A 84 -19.11 16.65 -17.77
C PHE A 84 -20.57 16.86 -17.35
N ASP A 85 -21.43 17.11 -18.33
CA ASP A 85 -22.87 17.16 -18.19
C ASP A 85 -23.50 15.85 -18.73
N PRO A 86 -24.06 14.99 -17.87
CA PRO A 86 -24.61 13.69 -18.29
C PRO A 86 -25.77 13.79 -19.29
N GLU A 87 -26.44 14.94 -19.37
CA GLU A 87 -27.58 15.14 -20.28
C GLU A 87 -27.16 15.52 -21.70
N SER A 88 -25.97 16.10 -21.87
CA SER A 88 -25.55 16.72 -23.15
C SER A 88 -24.20 16.22 -23.67
N ASP A 89 -23.30 15.77 -22.79
CA ASP A 89 -21.96 15.33 -23.18
C ASP A 89 -21.94 13.86 -23.61
N ASN A 90 -20.98 13.52 -24.49
CA ASN A 90 -20.75 12.14 -24.92
C ASN A 90 -20.21 11.31 -23.73
N PRO A 91 -20.91 10.23 -23.29
CA PRO A 91 -20.45 9.38 -22.19
C PRO A 91 -19.10 8.69 -22.47
N GLU A 92 -18.70 8.52 -23.72
CA GLU A 92 -17.40 7.98 -24.09
C GLU A 92 -16.23 8.86 -23.63
N LEU A 93 -16.44 10.16 -23.45
CA LEU A 93 -15.42 11.07 -22.91
C LEU A 93 -15.09 10.72 -21.45
N LEU A 94 -16.13 10.54 -20.64
CA LEU A 94 -15.99 10.12 -19.25
C LEU A 94 -15.35 8.73 -19.17
N GLN A 95 -15.81 7.79 -20.01
CA GLN A 95 -15.25 6.44 -20.09
C GLN A 95 -13.76 6.48 -20.45
N THR A 96 -13.37 7.32 -21.41
CA THR A 96 -11.97 7.48 -21.82
C THR A 96 -11.11 8.03 -20.70
N ALA A 97 -11.59 9.06 -19.98
CA ALA A 97 -10.87 9.63 -18.84
C ALA A 97 -10.66 8.58 -17.73
N VAL A 98 -11.69 7.80 -17.41
CA VAL A 98 -11.61 6.71 -16.43
C VAL A 98 -10.63 5.63 -16.88
N MET A 99 -10.71 5.18 -18.15
CA MET A 99 -9.81 4.16 -18.70
C MET A 99 -8.35 4.62 -18.72
N MET A 100 -8.09 5.88 -19.03
CA MET A 100 -6.74 6.46 -19.02
C MET A 100 -6.17 6.55 -17.60
N LEU A 101 -6.96 6.99 -16.62
CA LEU A 101 -6.55 7.02 -15.21
C LEU A 101 -6.31 5.61 -14.67
N ARG A 102 -7.16 4.64 -15.05
CA ARG A 102 -6.97 3.23 -14.71
C ARG A 102 -5.65 2.69 -15.26
N ALA A 103 -5.36 2.89 -16.55
CA ALA A 103 -4.12 2.43 -17.16
C ALA A 103 -2.90 3.05 -16.46
N SER A 104 -2.98 4.34 -16.14
CA SER A 104 -1.92 5.07 -15.44
C SER A 104 -1.73 4.57 -14.00
N ALA A 105 -2.81 4.25 -13.29
CA ALA A 105 -2.78 3.66 -11.96
C ALA A 105 -2.15 2.25 -11.97
N LEU A 106 -2.58 1.38 -12.89
CA LEU A 106 -2.00 0.04 -13.07
C LEU A 106 -0.51 0.11 -13.36
N ALA A 107 -0.08 0.97 -14.27
CA ALA A 107 1.34 1.16 -14.61
C ALA A 107 2.17 1.69 -13.42
N ALA A 108 1.58 2.48 -12.53
CA ALA A 108 2.24 2.94 -11.31
C ALA A 108 2.35 1.82 -10.28
N THR A 109 1.27 1.07 -10.05
CA THR A 109 1.26 -0.04 -9.08
C THR A 109 2.17 -1.19 -9.51
N ALA A 110 2.19 -1.55 -10.79
CA ALA A 110 3.08 -2.60 -11.30
C ALA A 110 4.56 -2.30 -11.04
N ARG A 111 4.99 -1.05 -11.26
CA ARG A 111 6.37 -0.62 -10.96
C ARG A 111 6.68 -0.67 -9.46
N LYS A 112 5.74 -0.24 -8.62
CA LYS A 112 5.89 -0.30 -7.16
C LYS A 112 5.99 -1.75 -6.67
N GLY A 113 5.15 -2.64 -7.18
CA GLY A 113 5.19 -4.07 -6.87
C GLY A 113 6.54 -4.69 -7.21
N ALA A 114 7.03 -4.49 -8.44
CA ALA A 114 8.33 -4.99 -8.86
C ALA A 114 9.48 -4.51 -7.95
N HIS A 115 9.47 -3.23 -7.57
CA HIS A 115 10.48 -2.67 -6.67
C HIS A 115 10.38 -3.24 -5.25
N GLN A 116 9.17 -3.41 -4.72
CA GLN A 116 8.93 -4.02 -3.41
C GLN A 116 9.38 -5.49 -3.36
N THR A 117 9.10 -6.26 -4.42
CA THR A 117 9.54 -7.65 -4.54
C THR A 117 11.07 -7.75 -4.55
N ALA A 118 11.74 -6.96 -5.38
CA ALA A 118 13.20 -6.95 -5.43
C ALA A 118 13.84 -6.61 -4.07
N THR A 119 13.28 -5.62 -3.36
CA THR A 119 13.74 -5.24 -2.01
C THR A 119 13.50 -6.36 -0.99
N ALA A 120 12.37 -7.07 -1.10
CA ALA A 120 12.07 -8.19 -0.20
C ALA A 120 13.03 -9.36 -0.42
N GLU A 121 13.34 -9.69 -1.68
CA GLU A 121 14.31 -10.73 -2.05
C GLU A 121 15.70 -10.43 -1.51
N GLU A 122 16.15 -9.17 -1.61
CA GLU A 122 17.41 -8.71 -1.03
C GLU A 122 17.44 -8.93 0.48
N LYS A 123 16.41 -8.48 1.20
CA LYS A 123 16.31 -8.67 2.66
C LYS A 123 16.25 -10.13 3.09
N ILE A 124 15.58 -10.99 2.32
CA ILE A 124 15.53 -12.43 2.60
C ILE A 124 16.94 -13.03 2.45
N THR A 125 17.65 -12.64 1.39
CA THR A 125 19.02 -13.12 1.14
C THR A 125 19.98 -12.66 2.24
N GLU A 126 19.88 -11.40 2.69
CA GLU A 126 20.64 -10.90 3.83
C GLU A 126 20.33 -11.68 5.12
N ALA A 127 19.05 -11.93 5.39
CA ALA A 127 18.63 -12.70 6.56
C ALA A 127 19.14 -14.14 6.52
N MET A 128 19.09 -14.79 5.35
CA MET A 128 19.66 -16.13 5.16
C MET A 128 21.17 -16.15 5.41
N ALA A 129 21.91 -15.16 4.90
CA ALA A 129 23.35 -15.04 5.14
C ALA A 129 23.69 -14.80 6.63
N GLN A 130 22.83 -14.09 7.37
CA GLN A 130 22.99 -13.95 8.83
C GLN A 130 22.72 -15.26 9.57
N LEU A 131 21.73 -16.04 9.15
CA LEU A 131 21.45 -17.35 9.72
C LEU A 131 22.60 -18.35 9.50
N GLU A 132 23.22 -18.33 8.31
CA GLU A 132 24.40 -19.16 8.02
C GLU A 132 25.58 -18.82 8.94
N LYS A 133 25.85 -17.52 9.18
CA LYS A 133 26.88 -17.09 10.15
C LYS A 133 26.60 -17.61 11.56
N ILE A 134 25.33 -17.61 11.99
CA ILE A 134 24.96 -18.15 13.31
C ILE A 134 25.20 -19.67 13.37
N ASP A 135 24.92 -20.40 12.29
CA ASP A 135 25.19 -21.84 12.21
C ASP A 135 26.69 -22.15 12.21
N GLU A 136 27.52 -21.35 11.53
CA GLU A 136 28.98 -21.44 11.60
C GLU A 136 29.52 -21.18 13.00
N VAL A 137 29.01 -20.17 13.71
CA VAL A 137 29.39 -19.89 15.10
C VAL A 137 29.03 -21.06 16.03
N LYS A 138 27.87 -21.70 15.82
CA LYS A 138 27.50 -22.91 16.58
C LYS A 138 28.37 -24.13 16.27
N LYS A 139 28.89 -24.25 15.05
CA LYS A 139 29.81 -25.32 14.66
C LYS A 139 31.24 -25.08 15.13
N GLY A 140 31.69 -23.82 15.17
CA GLY A 140 33.03 -23.44 15.64
C GLY A 140 33.14 -23.33 17.16
N GLY A 141 32.07 -22.94 17.84
CA GLY A 141 31.94 -23.00 19.29
C GLY A 141 31.40 -24.35 19.71
N GLY A 142 32.28 -25.35 19.86
CA GLY A 142 31.91 -26.65 20.40
C GLY A 142 31.19 -26.48 21.74
N PHE A 143 29.86 -26.55 21.74
CA PHE A 143 29.11 -26.83 22.94
C PHE A 143 29.35 -28.30 23.24
N ASP A 144 30.36 -28.56 24.06
CA ASP A 144 30.70 -29.89 24.53
C ASP A 144 29.76 -30.22 25.71
N PRO A 145 28.75 -31.09 25.54
CA PRO A 145 27.72 -31.32 26.56
C PRO A 145 28.27 -31.97 27.84
N LYS A 146 29.57 -32.34 27.87
CA LYS A 146 30.24 -32.89 29.04
C LYS A 146 30.73 -31.83 30.04
N THR A 147 31.02 -30.61 29.60
CA THR A 147 31.53 -29.55 30.50
C THR A 147 30.44 -29.03 31.44
N GLY A 148 29.17 -29.02 31.00
CA GLY A 148 28.04 -28.60 31.83
C GLY A 148 27.62 -29.59 32.92
N ASP A 149 28.10 -30.85 32.87
CA ASP A 149 27.75 -31.89 33.86
C ASP A 149 28.78 -31.99 35.00
N GLU A 150 30.02 -31.52 34.79
CA GLU A 150 31.03 -31.43 35.85
C GLU A 150 30.81 -30.23 36.78
N ASP A 151 30.40 -29.08 36.24
CA ASP A 151 30.06 -27.89 37.03
C ASP A 151 28.83 -28.12 37.93
N ARG A 152 27.91 -28.98 37.52
CA ARG A 152 26.75 -29.38 38.35
C ARG A 152 27.11 -30.29 39.51
N LYS A 153 28.20 -31.06 39.41
CA LYS A 153 28.70 -31.91 40.51
C LYS A 153 29.46 -31.09 41.54
N LEU A 154 30.17 -30.04 41.14
CA LEU A 154 30.90 -29.17 42.06
C LEU A 154 29.97 -28.31 42.94
N LEU A 155 28.78 -27.94 42.44
CA LEU A 155 27.79 -27.18 43.21
C LEU A 155 27.02 -28.00 44.26
N HIS A 156 27.06 -29.33 44.20
CA HIS A 156 26.33 -30.19 45.16
C HIS A 156 27.14 -30.52 46.43
N TRP A 157 28.48 -30.43 46.39
CA TRP A 157 29.34 -30.81 47.53
C TRP A 157 29.69 -29.67 48.48
N ASP A 158 29.48 -28.41 48.08
CA ASP A 158 29.80 -27.24 48.92
C ASP A 158 28.69 -26.85 49.90
N GLN A 159 27.52 -27.50 49.82
CA GLN A 159 26.37 -27.23 50.70
C GLN A 159 26.35 -28.07 52.00
N PHE A 160 27.32 -28.99 52.18
CA PHE A 160 27.34 -29.93 53.32
C PHE A 160 28.50 -29.75 54.32
N ARG A 161 29.28 -28.67 54.26
CA ARG A 161 30.31 -28.37 55.26
C ARG A 161 29.89 -27.24 56.21
N HIS A 162 29.25 -27.61 57.32
CA HIS A 162 29.24 -26.78 58.54
C HIS A 162 30.42 -27.19 59.46
N PRO A 163 31.15 -26.22 60.05
CA PRO A 163 32.16 -26.50 61.07
C PRO A 163 31.48 -26.70 62.44
N ALA A 164 31.62 -27.88 63.04
CA ALA A 164 31.30 -28.09 64.44
C ALA A 164 32.50 -27.73 65.31
N ILE A 165 32.25 -26.78 66.21
CA ILE A 165 33.13 -26.15 67.18
C ILE A 165 33.47 -27.14 68.32
N ALA A 166 34.69 -27.00 68.83
CA ALA A 166 35.25 -27.73 69.97
C ALA A 166 34.49 -27.52 71.29
N VAL A 167 34.41 -28.59 72.09
CA VAL A 167 34.45 -28.58 73.56
C VAL A 167 35.32 -29.74 74.01
#